data_AF-A0A5K1A6V6-F1
#
_entry.id   AF-A0A5K1A6V6-F1
#
_cell.length_a   1.000
_cell.length_b   1.000
_cell.length_c   1.000
_cell.angle_alpha   90.00
_cell.angle_beta   90.00
_cell.angle_gamma   90.00
#
_symmetry.space_group_name_H-M   'P 1'
#
loop_
_entity.id
_entity.type
_entity.pdbx_description
1 polymer ?
#
loop_
_entity_poly.entity_id
_entity_poly.type
_entity_poly.pdbx_seq_one_letter_code
_entity_poly.pdbx_strand_id
1 'polypeptide(L)' 'TGSGKTHTMLGDIEGGSGRHSVNCGMTPRVFDYLFSRIQK' A
#
# COMPACT_ATOMS: atom_id res chain seq x y z
N THR A 1 6.25 15.42 -14.31
CA THR A 1 7.34 15.49 -13.30
C THR A 1 7.60 14.10 -12.76
N GLY A 2 8.87 13.69 -12.58
CA GLY A 2 9.28 12.31 -12.25
C GLY A 2 9.72 12.11 -10.79
N SER A 3 9.22 12.91 -9.85
CA SER A 3 9.72 12.94 -8.46
C SER A 3 9.26 11.75 -7.59
N GLY A 4 8.69 10.69 -8.18
CA GLY A 4 8.34 9.47 -7.46
C GLY A 4 7.13 9.51 -6.52
N LYS A 5 6.40 10.63 -6.37
CA LYS A 5 5.29 10.77 -5.40
C LYS A 5 4.26 9.63 -5.47
N THR A 6 3.79 9.32 -6.68
CA THR A 6 2.81 8.25 -6.90
C THR A 6 3.40 6.89 -6.53
N HIS A 7 4.65 6.62 -6.93
CA HIS A 7 5.33 5.38 -6.63
C HIS A 7 5.60 5.23 -5.12
N THR A 8 5.92 6.31 -4.39
CA THR A 8 6.04 6.26 -2.92
C THR A 8 4.70 5.93 -2.24
N MET A 9 3.59 6.52 -2.71
CA MET A 9 2.29 6.32 -2.08
C MET A 9 1.67 4.97 -2.45
N LEU A 10 1.77 4.53 -3.71
CA LEU A 10 1.08 3.34 -4.21
C LEU A 10 2.01 2.15 -4.44
N GLY A 11 3.30 2.39 -4.71
CA GLY A 11 4.24 1.35 -5.08
C GLY A 11 3.93 0.76 -6.46
N ASP A 12 4.41 -0.45 -6.69
CA ASP A 12 4.10 -1.21 -7.89
C ASP A 12 2.80 -1.99 -7.72
N ILE A 13 1.95 -1.92 -8.75
CA ILE A 13 0.67 -2.63 -8.78
C ILE A 13 0.91 -3.96 -9.52
N GLU A 14 1.39 -4.96 -8.79
CA GLU A 14 1.49 -6.34 -9.27
C GLU A 14 0.26 -7.14 -8.80
N GLY A 15 -0.40 -7.82 -9.74
CA GLY A 15 -1.77 -8.31 -9.57
C GLY A 15 -1.99 -9.44 -8.54
N GLY A 16 -3.13 -9.40 -7.85
CA GLY A 16 -3.74 -10.54 -7.15
C GLY A 16 -4.20 -10.23 -5.73
N SER A 17 -5.51 -10.31 -5.49
CA SER A 17 -6.26 -9.91 -4.29
C SER A 17 -6.02 -10.74 -3.01
N GLY A 18 -4.77 -11.14 -2.70
CA GLY A 18 -4.51 -12.04 -1.57
C GLY A 18 -3.40 -11.62 -0.62
N ARG A 19 -2.40 -10.87 -1.09
CA ARG A 19 -1.27 -10.46 -0.26
C ARG A 19 -0.65 -9.20 -0.84
N HIS A 20 -0.49 -8.17 -0.01
CA HIS A 20 0.18 -6.95 -0.43
C HIS A 20 1.60 -7.30 -0.89
N SER A 21 1.96 -6.90 -2.11
CA SER A 21 3.34 -7.06 -2.60
C SER A 21 4.31 -6.43 -1.60
N VAL A 22 5.50 -7.01 -1.46
CA VAL A 22 6.60 -6.42 -0.67
C VAL A 22 6.93 -5.01 -1.15
N ASN A 23 6.64 -4.72 -2.42
CA ASN A 23 6.87 -3.44 -3.08
C ASN A 23 5.65 -2.50 -3.03
N CYS A 24 4.63 -2.78 -2.21
CA CYS A 24 3.48 -1.89 -2.05
C CYS A 24 3.86 -0.59 -1.32
N GLY A 25 3.26 0.54 -1.74
CA GLY A 25 3.54 1.86 -1.19
C GLY A 25 2.94 2.12 0.19
N MET A 26 3.00 3.39 0.62
CA MET A 26 2.51 3.79 1.95
C MET A 26 1.01 3.61 2.15
N THR A 27 0.19 3.90 1.14
CA THR A 27 -1.28 3.87 1.21
C THR A 27 -1.83 2.52 1.71
N PRO A 28 -1.55 1.37 1.06
CA PRO A 28 -2.09 0.08 1.52
C PRO A 28 -1.67 -0.27 2.95
N ARG A 29 -0.43 0.07 3.36
CA ARG A 29 0.09 -0.22 4.71
C ARG A 29 -0.63 0.56 5.81
N VAL A 30 -0.92 1.83 5.55
CA VAL A 30 -1.66 2.68 6.50
C VAL A 30 -3.09 2.19 6.66
N PHE A 31 -3.75 1.77 5.57
CA PHE A 31 -5.09 1.19 5.64
C PHE A 31 -5.10 -0.15 6.40
N ASP A 32 -4.16 -1.05 6.14
CA ASP A 32 -4.03 -2.31 6.91
C ASP A 32 -3.90 -2.04 8.41
N TYR A 33 -3.00 -1.13 8.77
CA TYR A 33 -2.81 -0.75 10.17
C TYR A 33 -4.07 -0.15 10.78
N LEU A 34 -4.73 0.77 10.07
CA LEU A 34 -5.95 1.41 10.54
C LEU A 34 -7.07 0.38 10.78
N PHE A 35 -7.33 -0.51 9.82
CA PHE A 35 -8.37 -1.52 9.97
C PHE A 35 -8.01 -2.58 11.03
N SER A 36 -6.73 -2.92 11.20
CA SER A 36 -6.29 -3.80 12.31
C SER A 36 -6.58 -3.22 13.70
N ARG A 37 -6.68 -1.88 13.82
CA ARG A 37 -6.97 -1.16 15.06
C ARG A 37 -8.48 -1.01 15.29
N ILE A 38 -9.27 -0.88 14.24
CA ILE A 38 -10.74 -0.72 14.32
C ILE A 38 -11.43 -2.06 14.64
N GLN A 39 -10.85 -3.18 14.21
CA GLN A 39 -11.40 -4.53 14.45
C GLN A 39 -11.08 -5.09 15.87
N LYS A 40 -10.66 -4.24 16.81
CA LYS A 40 -10.42 -4.56 18.23
C LYS A 40 -11.42 -3.84 19.12
#